data_AF-X1BBP2-F1
#
_entry.id   AF-X1BBP2-F1
#
_cell.length_a   1.000
_cell.length_b   1.000
_cell.length_c   1.000
_cell.angle_alpha   90.00
_cell.angle_beta   90.00
_cell.angle_gamma   90.00
#
_symmetry.space_group_name_H-M   'P 1'
#
loop_
_entity.id
_entity.type
_entity.pdbx_description
1 polymer ?
#
loop_
_entity_poly.entity_id
_entity_poly.type
_entity_poly.pdbx_seq_one_letter_code
_entity_poly.pdbx_strand_id
1 'polypeptide(L)'
;MIKFKKELKVEFKEGKSVVDLWGKSDVYLDMIENNFEVELFSLGNEISISGKKKNVNLASDLIKELILQINDDQNLTPESVSYTIESIKVGEEILPHKFISDTIVVGRGKVVRPKTSGQKKYIDAIKKNTVVFAIGPAGTGKTYLAMAMAINALMNKSIGRIILVRPVVEA
;
A
#
# COMPACT_ATOMS: atom_id res chain seq x y z
N MET A 1 1.12 -23.61 27.07
CA MET A 1 1.43 -22.18 26.88
C MET A 1 0.12 -21.45 26.63
N ILE A 2 -0.25 -20.45 27.44
CA ILE A 2 -1.53 -19.75 27.30
C ILE A 2 -1.45 -18.87 26.04
N LYS A 3 -2.28 -19.17 25.04
CA LYS A 3 -2.43 -18.30 23.86
C LYS A 3 -3.25 -17.08 24.26
N PHE A 4 -2.71 -15.88 24.01
CA PHE A 4 -3.50 -14.65 24.12
C PHE A 4 -4.49 -14.63 22.96
N LYS A 5 -5.76 -14.33 23.23
CA LYS A 5 -6.82 -14.22 22.23
C LYS A 5 -7.34 -12.79 22.19
N LYS A 6 -7.57 -12.27 20.99
CA LYS A 6 -8.20 -10.96 20.74
C LYS A 6 -9.30 -11.13 19.71
N GLU A 7 -10.42 -10.46 19.91
CA GLU A 7 -11.54 -10.44 18.97
C GLU A 7 -11.66 -9.03 18.37
N LEU A 8 -11.85 -8.99 17.06
CA LEU A 8 -12.03 -7.78 16.28
C LEU A 8 -13.38 -7.85 15.58
N LYS A 9 -14.21 -6.84 15.81
CA LYS A 9 -15.37 -6.57 14.97
C LYS A 9 -14.93 -5.67 13.83
N VAL A 10 -15.19 -6.09 12.60
CA VAL A 10 -14.74 -5.40 11.40
C VAL A 10 -15.93 -4.87 10.60
N GLU A 11 -15.76 -3.69 10.02
CA GLU A 11 -16.78 -3.04 9.21
C GLU A 11 -16.24 -2.76 7.81
N PHE A 12 -17.01 -3.17 6.82
CA PHE A 12 -16.71 -2.98 5.41
C PHE A 12 -17.74 -2.03 4.80
N LYS A 13 -17.30 -1.16 3.89
CA LYS A 13 -18.23 -0.36 3.05
C LYS A 13 -19.00 -1.28 2.12
N GLU A 14 -20.12 -0.77 1.59
CA GLU A 14 -21.00 -1.51 0.69
C GLU A 14 -20.23 -2.15 -0.49
N GLY A 15 -20.54 -3.42 -0.77
CA GLY A 15 -19.88 -4.20 -1.81
C GLY A 15 -18.52 -4.81 -1.44
N LYS A 16 -18.04 -4.60 -0.21
CA LYS A 16 -16.77 -5.14 0.31
C LYS A 16 -17.02 -6.10 1.46
N SER A 17 -16.08 -7.00 1.71
CA SER A 17 -16.28 -8.10 2.64
C SER A 17 -14.97 -8.66 3.20
N VAL A 18 -15.11 -9.61 4.12
CA VAL A 18 -13.97 -10.37 4.66
C VAL A 18 -13.25 -11.20 3.59
N VAL A 19 -13.93 -11.55 2.49
CA VAL A 19 -13.32 -12.27 1.36
C VAL A 19 -12.24 -11.41 0.68
N ASP A 20 -12.47 -10.10 0.59
CA ASP A 20 -11.48 -9.16 0.03
C ASP A 20 -10.24 -9.04 0.93
N LEU A 21 -10.42 -9.24 2.24
CA LEU A 21 -9.34 -9.21 3.23
C LEU A 21 -8.47 -10.47 3.19
N TRP A 22 -9.07 -11.65 2.99
CA TRP A 22 -8.36 -12.92 2.92
C TRP A 22 -7.77 -13.22 1.54
N GLY A 23 -8.32 -12.59 0.50
CA GLY A 23 -7.90 -12.80 -0.86
C GLY A 23 -8.37 -14.15 -1.41
N LYS A 24 -8.10 -14.38 -2.70
CA LYS A 24 -8.48 -15.62 -3.37
C LYS A 24 -7.72 -16.80 -2.74
N SER A 25 -8.46 -17.85 -2.35
CA SER A 25 -7.88 -19.05 -1.72
C SER A 25 -7.09 -18.73 -0.46
N ASP A 26 -7.52 -17.72 0.30
CA ASP A 26 -6.98 -17.35 1.61
C ASP A 26 -5.49 -16.96 1.62
N VAL A 27 -4.94 -16.60 0.46
CA VAL A 27 -3.51 -16.25 0.30
C VAL A 27 -3.06 -15.16 1.27
N TYR A 28 -3.88 -14.13 1.55
CA TYR A 28 -3.49 -13.07 2.48
C TYR A 28 -3.63 -13.49 3.93
N LEU A 29 -4.59 -14.36 4.26
CA LEU A 29 -4.72 -14.96 5.59
C LEU A 29 -3.45 -15.76 5.91
N ASP A 30 -3.03 -16.64 5.00
CA ASP A 30 -1.81 -17.45 5.14
C ASP A 30 -0.58 -16.55 5.31
N MET A 31 -0.48 -15.47 4.52
CA MET A 31 0.62 -14.51 4.65
C MET A 31 0.67 -13.87 6.04
N ILE A 32 -0.48 -13.51 6.62
CA ILE A 32 -0.56 -12.89 7.94
C ILE A 32 -0.18 -13.91 9.03
N GLU A 33 -0.79 -15.09 9.02
CA GLU A 33 -0.52 -16.14 10.01
C GLU A 33 0.96 -16.51 10.06
N ASN A 34 1.57 -16.74 8.89
CA ASN A 34 2.99 -17.09 8.79
C ASN A 34 3.91 -15.94 9.23
N ASN A 35 3.57 -14.69 8.91
CA ASN A 35 4.45 -13.56 9.23
C ASN A 35 4.42 -13.16 10.71
N PHE A 36 3.32 -13.43 11.41
CA PHE A 36 3.15 -13.06 12.82
C PHE A 36 3.11 -14.28 13.75
N GLU A 37 3.17 -15.52 13.28
CA GLU A 37 3.01 -16.72 14.11
C GLU A 37 1.70 -16.66 14.95
N VAL A 38 0.59 -16.38 14.28
CA VAL A 38 -0.75 -16.29 14.89
C VAL A 38 -1.74 -17.20 14.17
N GLU A 39 -2.81 -17.56 14.86
CA GLU A 39 -3.97 -18.24 14.25
C GLU A 39 -5.12 -17.25 14.12
N LEU A 40 -5.76 -17.23 12.94
CA LEU A 40 -6.89 -16.40 12.58
C LEU A 40 -8.12 -17.26 12.31
N PHE A 41 -9.23 -16.89 12.92
CA PHE A 41 -10.54 -17.45 12.58
C PHE A 41 -11.51 -16.33 12.31
N SER A 42 -12.28 -16.44 11.22
CA SER A 42 -13.32 -15.48 10.87
C SER A 42 -14.70 -16.14 10.89
N LEU A 43 -15.67 -15.43 11.47
CA LEU A 43 -17.08 -15.80 11.45
C LEU A 43 -17.89 -14.53 11.15
N GLY A 44 -18.37 -14.41 9.91
CA GLY A 44 -18.99 -13.18 9.43
C GLY A 44 -18.01 -12.00 9.52
N ASN A 45 -18.39 -10.97 10.29
CA ASN A 45 -17.61 -9.76 10.51
C ASN A 45 -16.84 -9.78 11.84
N GLU A 46 -16.69 -10.95 12.46
CA GLU A 46 -15.88 -11.14 13.65
C GLU A 46 -14.61 -11.92 13.29
N ILE A 47 -13.46 -11.36 13.64
CA ILE A 47 -12.15 -11.97 13.43
C ILE A 47 -11.53 -12.21 14.79
N SER A 48 -11.22 -13.46 15.10
CA SER A 48 -10.48 -13.84 16.29
C SER A 48 -9.03 -14.14 15.95
N ILE A 49 -8.12 -13.60 16.75
CA ILE A 49 -6.67 -13.72 16.59
C ILE A 49 -6.12 -14.37 17.85
N SER A 50 -5.34 -15.44 17.72
CA SER A 50 -4.71 -16.10 18.87
C SER A 50 -3.21 -16.32 18.67
N GLY A 51 -2.43 -16.17 19.75
CA GLY A 51 -0.97 -16.31 19.69
C GLY A 51 -0.25 -15.61 20.84
N LYS A 52 1.00 -15.19 20.60
CA LYS A 52 1.76 -14.35 21.55
C LYS A 52 1.17 -12.93 21.57
N LYS A 53 1.01 -12.33 22.75
CA LYS A 53 0.37 -11.00 22.91
C LYS A 53 0.91 -9.92 21.96
N LYS A 54 2.24 -9.83 21.79
CA LYS A 54 2.88 -8.88 20.86
C LYS A 54 2.44 -9.12 19.41
N ASN A 55 2.47 -10.37 18.97
CA ASN A 55 2.16 -10.76 17.61
C ASN A 55 0.67 -10.56 17.29
N VAL A 56 -0.21 -10.90 18.25
CA VAL A 56 -1.65 -10.66 18.14
C VAL A 56 -1.96 -9.17 17.98
N ASN A 57 -1.24 -8.29 18.68
CA ASN A 57 -1.41 -6.85 18.52
C ASN A 57 -0.94 -6.38 17.13
N LEU A 58 0.24 -6.80 16.67
CA LEU A 58 0.73 -6.43 15.33
C LEU A 58 -0.17 -6.94 14.20
N ALA A 59 -0.63 -8.19 14.28
CA ALA A 59 -1.58 -8.75 13.32
C ALA A 59 -2.92 -8.01 13.35
N SER A 60 -3.38 -7.62 14.55
CA SER A 60 -4.57 -6.79 14.71
C SER A 60 -4.43 -5.42 14.07
N ASP A 61 -3.26 -4.79 14.14
CA ASP A 61 -3.02 -3.48 13.54
C ASP A 61 -2.92 -3.59 12.02
N LEU A 62 -2.27 -4.64 11.51
CA LEU A 62 -2.27 -4.97 10.08
C LEU A 62 -3.68 -5.19 9.53
N ILE A 63 -4.52 -5.98 10.21
CA ILE A 63 -5.90 -6.24 9.74
C ILE A 63 -6.68 -4.94 9.63
N LYS A 64 -6.58 -4.04 10.63
CA LYS A 64 -7.22 -2.72 10.57
C LYS A 64 -6.70 -1.90 9.39
N GLU A 65 -5.39 -1.93 9.14
CA GLU A 65 -4.76 -1.23 8.03
C GLU A 65 -5.26 -1.74 6.66
N LEU A 66 -5.34 -3.06 6.48
CA LEU A 66 -5.85 -3.65 5.24
C LEU A 66 -7.34 -3.34 5.03
N ILE A 67 -8.14 -3.30 6.10
CA ILE A 67 -9.55 -2.89 6.01
C ILE A 67 -9.68 -1.44 5.57
N LEU A 68 -8.82 -0.53 6.07
CA LEU A 68 -8.80 0.86 5.61
C LEU A 68 -8.47 0.93 4.10
N GLN A 69 -7.47 0.19 3.65
CA GLN A 69 -7.12 0.10 2.22
C GLN A 69 -8.29 -0.41 1.37
N ILE A 70 -8.93 -1.51 1.78
CA ILE A 70 -10.10 -2.08 1.12
C ILE A 70 -11.21 -1.02 1.06
N ASN A 71 -11.54 -0.40 2.19
CA ASN A 71 -12.60 0.62 2.29
C ASN A 71 -12.31 1.88 1.47
N ASP A 72 -11.05 2.16 1.14
CA ASP A 72 -10.61 3.27 0.27
C ASP A 72 -10.43 2.87 -1.21
N ASP A 73 -11.00 1.72 -1.62
CA ASP A 73 -10.96 1.22 -3.00
C ASP A 73 -9.52 0.98 -3.49
N GLN A 74 -8.65 0.58 -2.57
CA GLN A 74 -7.32 0.08 -2.88
C GLN A 74 -7.41 -1.43 -3.11
N ASN A 75 -6.97 -1.86 -4.28
CA ASN A 75 -6.88 -3.28 -4.59
C ASN A 75 -5.67 -3.87 -3.85
N LEU A 76 -5.93 -4.82 -2.96
CA LEU A 76 -4.89 -5.59 -2.33
C LEU A 76 -4.26 -6.55 -3.35
N THR A 77 -2.94 -6.55 -3.39
CA THR A 77 -2.09 -7.54 -4.07
C THR A 77 -1.11 -8.16 -3.07
N PRO A 78 -0.55 -9.36 -3.35
CA PRO A 78 0.45 -9.96 -2.47
C PRO A 78 1.61 -9.01 -2.15
N GLU A 79 2.08 -8.22 -3.12
CA GLU A 79 3.16 -7.27 -2.89
C GLU A 79 2.74 -6.12 -1.96
N SER A 80 1.52 -5.61 -2.10
CA SER A 80 1.01 -4.56 -1.21
C SER A 80 0.78 -5.05 0.22
N VAL A 81 0.34 -6.31 0.38
CA VAL A 81 0.15 -6.94 1.69
C VAL A 81 1.51 -7.19 2.35
N SER A 82 2.48 -7.73 1.61
CA SER A 82 3.87 -7.88 2.08
C SER A 82 4.48 -6.56 2.53
N TYR A 83 4.32 -5.49 1.75
CA TYR A 83 4.81 -4.17 2.15
C TYR A 83 4.12 -3.68 3.44
N THR A 84 2.79 -3.83 3.54
CA THR A 84 2.06 -3.44 4.75
C THR A 84 2.51 -4.23 5.98
N ILE A 85 2.78 -5.53 5.84
CA ILE A 85 3.35 -6.38 6.89
C ILE A 85 4.69 -5.82 7.37
N GLU A 86 5.60 -5.50 6.44
CA GLU A 86 6.91 -4.92 6.76
C GLU A 86 6.78 -3.55 7.45
N SER A 87 5.92 -2.67 6.93
CA SER A 87 5.63 -1.36 7.52
C SER A 87 5.18 -1.47 8.98
N ILE A 88 4.28 -2.40 9.28
CA ILE A 88 3.78 -2.65 10.65
C ILE A 88 4.88 -3.22 11.55
N LYS A 89 5.71 -4.15 11.04
CA LYS A 89 6.81 -4.76 11.81
C LYS A 89 7.90 -3.75 12.17
N VAL A 90 8.23 -2.85 11.26
CA VAL A 90 9.26 -1.81 11.45
C VAL A 90 8.69 -0.58 12.18
N GLY A 91 7.36 -0.42 12.21
CA GLY A 91 6.70 0.71 12.84
C GLY A 91 6.81 1.99 12.00
N GLU A 92 6.63 1.89 10.68
CA GLU A 92 6.62 3.08 9.81
C GLU A 92 5.53 4.08 10.24
N GLU A 93 5.87 5.36 10.31
CA GLU A 93 4.93 6.43 10.69
C GLU A 93 3.81 6.64 9.64
N ILE A 94 4.11 6.42 8.37
CA ILE A 94 3.17 6.62 7.27
C ILE A 94 2.78 5.27 6.69
N LEU A 95 1.55 4.86 6.98
CA LEU A 95 0.99 3.60 6.52
C LEU A 95 0.34 3.71 5.12
N PRO A 96 0.23 2.58 4.38
CA PRO A 96 -0.19 2.61 2.98
C PRO A 96 -1.60 3.18 2.71
N HIS A 97 -2.58 3.02 3.62
CA HIS A 97 -3.92 3.61 3.43
C HIS A 97 -3.87 5.13 3.22
N LYS A 98 -2.89 5.82 3.81
CA LYS A 98 -2.71 7.28 3.66
C LYS A 98 -2.25 7.71 2.26
N PHE A 99 -1.86 6.78 1.40
CA PHE A 99 -1.37 7.08 0.06
C PHE A 99 -2.50 7.44 -0.92
N ILE A 100 -3.77 7.29 -0.54
CA ILE A 100 -4.93 7.54 -1.41
C ILE A 100 -4.96 8.97 -1.97
N SER A 101 -4.53 9.97 -1.19
CA SER A 101 -4.46 11.37 -1.63
C SER A 101 -3.40 11.63 -2.71
N ASP A 102 -2.46 10.69 -2.91
CA ASP A 102 -1.40 10.75 -3.91
C ASP A 102 -1.75 9.95 -5.17
N THR A 103 -3.05 9.75 -5.40
CA THR A 103 -3.58 9.18 -6.64
C THR A 103 -3.31 10.12 -7.82
N ILE A 104 -2.53 9.63 -8.78
CA ILE A 104 -2.22 10.30 -10.03
C ILE A 104 -3.07 9.69 -11.13
N VAL A 105 -3.99 10.48 -11.70
CA VAL A 105 -4.77 10.06 -12.87
C VAL A 105 -3.96 10.38 -14.12
N VAL A 106 -3.69 9.36 -14.93
CA VAL A 106 -3.05 9.50 -16.23
C VAL A 106 -4.05 9.21 -17.35
N GLY A 107 -3.64 9.41 -18.61
CA GLY A 107 -4.52 9.27 -19.77
C GLY A 107 -5.32 7.96 -19.79
N ARG A 108 -6.52 8.03 -20.37
CA ARG A 108 -7.50 6.92 -20.45
C ARG A 108 -7.98 6.39 -19.08
N GLY A 109 -7.99 7.24 -18.06
CA GLY A 109 -8.50 6.88 -16.73
C GLY A 109 -7.62 5.90 -15.95
N LYS A 110 -6.40 5.61 -16.43
CA LYS A 110 -5.47 4.78 -15.69
C LYS A 110 -5.01 5.54 -14.44
N VAL A 111 -4.98 4.83 -13.33
CA VAL A 111 -4.63 5.38 -12.02
C VAL A 111 -3.26 4.87 -11.60
N VAL A 112 -2.41 5.77 -11.12
CA VAL A 112 -1.08 5.47 -10.55
C VAL A 112 -1.05 5.96 -9.11
N ARG A 113 -0.63 5.11 -8.19
CA ARG A 113 -0.52 5.43 -6.76
C ARG A 113 0.86 5.01 -6.25
N PRO A 114 1.45 5.73 -5.28
CA PRO A 114 2.63 5.22 -4.60
C PRO A 114 2.26 3.97 -3.80
N LYS A 115 3.12 2.97 -3.86
CA LYS A 115 2.99 1.71 -3.11
C LYS A 115 3.81 1.71 -1.82
N THR A 116 4.80 2.59 -1.72
CA THR A 116 5.70 2.67 -0.57
C THR A 116 5.86 4.10 -0.06
N SER A 117 6.27 4.23 1.20
CA SER A 117 6.60 5.49 1.85
C SER A 117 7.65 6.27 1.05
N GLY A 118 8.66 5.58 0.51
CA GLY A 118 9.67 6.16 -0.38
C GLY A 118 9.09 6.71 -1.69
N GLN A 119 8.14 5.99 -2.31
CA GLN A 119 7.45 6.47 -3.50
C GLN A 119 6.56 7.68 -3.20
N LYS A 120 5.88 7.71 -2.04
CA LYS A 120 5.13 8.88 -1.59
C LYS A 120 6.06 10.09 -1.42
N LYS A 121 7.16 9.92 -0.69
CA LYS A 121 8.19 10.97 -0.51
C LYS A 121 8.68 11.50 -1.86
N TYR A 122 8.88 10.62 -2.84
CA TYR A 122 9.28 11.01 -4.17
C TYR A 122 8.21 11.86 -4.89
N ILE A 123 6.94 11.46 -4.85
CA ILE A 123 5.83 12.24 -5.41
C ILE A 123 5.73 13.61 -4.72
N ASP A 124 5.81 13.63 -3.39
CA ASP A 124 5.77 14.86 -2.60
C ASP A 124 6.94 15.79 -2.93
N ALA A 125 8.13 15.24 -3.18
CA ALA A 125 9.29 16.01 -3.63
C ALA A 125 9.05 16.66 -5.00
N ILE A 126 8.46 15.93 -5.96
CA ILE A 126 8.11 16.47 -7.29
C ILE A 126 7.13 17.64 -7.16
N LYS A 127 6.12 17.53 -6.28
CA LYS A 127 5.11 18.58 -6.09
C LYS A 127 5.69 19.87 -5.49
N LYS A 128 6.71 19.75 -4.64
CA LYS A 128 7.20 20.87 -3.80
C LYS A 128 8.47 21.54 -4.32
N ASN A 129 9.20 20.91 -5.24
CA ASN A 129 10.52 21.38 -5.66
C ASN A 129 10.62 21.54 -7.18
N THR A 130 11.37 22.54 -7.62
CA THR A 130 11.66 22.78 -9.05
C THR A 130 12.54 21.68 -9.65
N VAL A 131 13.49 21.14 -8.86
CA VAL A 131 14.42 20.09 -9.28
C VAL A 131 14.43 18.98 -8.24
N VAL A 132 14.35 17.72 -8.67
CA VAL A 132 14.34 16.54 -7.80
C VAL A 132 15.33 15.50 -8.31
N PHE A 133 16.26 15.09 -7.44
CA PHE A 133 17.15 13.96 -7.68
C PHE A 133 16.57 12.71 -7.03
N ALA A 134 16.25 11.70 -7.83
CA ALA A 134 15.68 10.44 -7.35
C ALA A 134 16.77 9.36 -7.31
N ILE A 135 17.19 8.98 -6.10
CA ILE A 135 18.17 7.91 -5.87
C ILE A 135 17.44 6.67 -5.34
N GLY A 136 17.71 5.51 -5.90
CA GLY A 136 17.17 4.25 -5.39
C GLY A 136 17.40 3.08 -6.34
N PRO A 137 17.19 1.83 -5.87
CA PRO A 137 17.44 0.62 -6.66
C PRO A 137 16.69 0.61 -8.00
N ALA A 138 17.20 -0.14 -8.98
CA ALA A 138 16.50 -0.37 -10.23
C ALA A 138 15.10 -0.99 -9.98
N GLY A 139 14.13 -0.71 -10.86
CA GLY A 139 12.78 -1.28 -10.75
C GLY A 139 11.84 -0.63 -9.71
N THR A 140 12.31 0.31 -8.90
CA THR A 140 11.50 0.95 -7.82
C THR A 140 10.47 1.99 -8.26
N GLY A 141 10.26 2.14 -9.58
CA GLY A 141 9.21 3.02 -10.13
C GLY A 141 9.58 4.50 -10.26
N LYS A 142 10.84 4.91 -10.05
CA LYS A 142 11.31 6.31 -10.18
C LYS A 142 10.83 6.96 -11.49
N THR A 143 11.21 6.41 -12.63
CA THR A 143 10.81 6.96 -13.95
C THR A 143 9.31 6.86 -14.17
N TYR A 144 8.67 5.77 -13.73
CA TYR A 144 7.24 5.54 -13.92
C TYR A 144 6.39 6.60 -13.19
N LEU A 145 6.70 6.88 -11.92
CA LEU A 145 6.00 7.89 -11.13
C LEU A 145 6.28 9.31 -11.64
N ALA A 146 7.51 9.61 -12.06
CA ALA A 146 7.85 10.89 -12.69
C ALA A 146 7.02 11.14 -13.95
N MET A 147 6.93 10.13 -14.83
CA MET A 147 6.13 10.21 -16.04
C MET A 147 4.64 10.35 -15.73
N ALA A 148 4.12 9.61 -14.74
CA ALA A 148 2.72 9.73 -14.34
C ALA A 148 2.40 11.16 -13.87
N MET A 149 3.25 11.74 -13.01
CA MET A 149 3.14 13.13 -12.57
C MET A 149 3.19 14.12 -13.74
N ALA A 150 4.13 13.94 -14.67
CA ALA A 150 4.27 14.82 -15.83
C ALA A 150 3.06 14.74 -16.78
N ILE A 151 2.55 13.54 -17.06
CA ILE A 151 1.36 13.33 -17.89
C ILE A 151 0.14 13.97 -17.23
N ASN A 152 -0.03 13.78 -15.91
CA ASN A 152 -1.12 14.41 -15.17
C ASN A 152 -1.06 15.95 -15.26
N ALA A 153 0.12 16.54 -15.06
CA ALA A 153 0.32 17.99 -15.20
C ALA A 153 0.03 18.49 -16.62
N LEU A 154 0.42 17.74 -17.65
CA LEU A 154 0.14 18.08 -19.04
C LEU A 154 -1.37 18.03 -19.34
N MET A 155 -2.07 17.00 -18.88
CA MET A 155 -3.53 16.86 -19.05
C MET A 155 -4.30 17.96 -18.32
N ASN A 156 -3.82 18.35 -17.14
CA ASN A 156 -4.39 19.45 -16.35
C ASN A 156 -3.97 20.84 -16.85
N LYS A 157 -3.27 20.93 -17.99
CA LYS A 157 -2.75 22.18 -18.58
C LYS A 157 -1.84 22.99 -17.64
N SER A 158 -1.27 22.36 -16.62
CA SER A 158 -0.32 23.00 -15.70
C SER A 158 1.06 23.20 -16.33
N ILE A 159 1.37 22.44 -17.38
CA ILE A 159 2.57 22.58 -18.21
C ILE A 159 2.20 22.51 -19.70
N GLY A 160 3.02 23.11 -20.57
CA GLY A 160 2.78 23.12 -22.02
C GLY A 160 3.42 21.96 -22.79
N ARG A 161 4.50 21.34 -22.28
CA ARG A 161 5.21 20.24 -22.94
C ARG A 161 6.01 19.41 -21.95
N ILE A 162 6.25 18.14 -22.30
CA ILE A 162 7.17 17.23 -21.60
C ILE A 162 8.40 17.05 -22.49
N ILE A 163 9.60 17.19 -21.92
CA ILE A 163 10.87 16.92 -22.61
C ILE A 163 11.48 15.68 -21.97
N LEU A 164 11.67 14.64 -22.78
CA LEU A 164 12.37 13.42 -22.35
C LEU A 164 13.77 13.44 -22.94
N VAL A 165 14.77 13.37 -22.06
CA VAL A 165 16.18 13.30 -22.46
C VAL A 165 16.70 11.93 -22.05
N ARG A 166 17.30 11.22 -23.01
CA ARG A 166 18.07 10.02 -22.70
C ARG A 166 19.45 10.47 -22.20
N PRO A 167 19.96 9.96 -21.07
CA PRO A 167 21.34 10.23 -20.68
C PRO A 167 22.29 9.70 -21.76
N VAL A 168 23.34 10.45 -22.07
CA VAL A 168 24.48 9.90 -22.82
C VAL A 168 25.09 8.81 -21.94
N VAL A 169 25.07 7.57 -22.42
CA VAL A 169 25.67 6.43 -21.74
C VAL A 169 26.88 6.04 -22.57
N GLU A 170 28.08 6.30 -22.06
CA GLU A 170 29.33 5.80 -22.64
C GLU A 170 29.43 4.29 -22.37
N ALA A 171 29.96 3.57 -23.36
CA ALA A 171 30.21 2.12 -23.33
C ALA A 171 31.57 1.81 -22.73
#